data_AF-A0A353Y1V2-F1
#
_entry.id   AF-A0A353Y1V2-F1
#
_cell.length_a   1.000
_cell.length_b   1.000
_cell.length_c   1.000
_cell.angle_alpha   90.00
_cell.angle_beta   90.00
_cell.angle_gamma   90.00
#
_symmetry.space_group_name_H-M   'P 1'
#
loop_
_entity.id
_entity.type
_entity.pdbx_description
1 polymer ?
#
loop_
_entity_poly.entity_id
_entity_poly.type
_entity_poly.pdbx_seq_one_letter_code
_entity_poly.pdbx_strand_id
1 'polypeptide(L)'
;NETIKQAVMAGMGLGFLSLHTIGLELDNRLLAVLDLEGSPVVRAWNVVHTLSKLLSPAAEALRYYILERGEQFLADQFGRHIPLHALDLPR
;
A
#
# COMPACT_ATOMS: atom_id res chain seq x y z
N ASN A 1 -10.17 7.29 -0.69
CA ASN A 1 -9.23 7.19 -1.83
C ASN A 1 -9.89 7.52 -3.15
N GLU A 2 -11.04 6.93 -3.48
CA GLU A 2 -11.62 7.11 -4.82
C GLU A 2 -11.98 8.57 -5.16
N THR A 3 -12.64 9.31 -4.27
CA THR A 3 -12.95 10.73 -4.52
C THR A 3 -11.71 11.58 -4.77
N ILE A 4 -10.62 11.35 -4.01
CA ILE A 4 -9.35 12.07 -4.20
C ILE A 4 -8.74 11.69 -5.56
N LYS A 5 -8.75 10.41 -5.92
CA LYS A 5 -8.27 9.90 -7.20
C LYS A 5 -9.01 10.57 -8.37
N GLN A 6 -10.35 10.59 -8.32
CA GLN A 6 -11.19 11.23 -9.33
C GLN A 6 -10.93 12.74 -9.42
N ALA A 7 -10.72 13.41 -8.28
CA ALA A 7 -10.41 14.84 -8.28
C ALA A 7 -9.05 15.16 -8.94
N VAL A 8 -8.03 14.35 -8.67
CA VAL A 8 -6.71 14.50 -9.33
C VAL A 8 -6.81 14.25 -10.83
N MET A 9 -7.50 13.18 -11.25
CA MET A 9 -7.70 12.89 -12.69
C MET A 9 -8.53 13.97 -13.42
N ALA A 10 -9.42 14.65 -12.70
CA ALA A 10 -10.17 15.80 -13.20
C ALA A 10 -9.36 17.12 -13.20
N GLY A 11 -8.08 17.09 -12.82
CA GLY A 11 -7.20 18.27 -12.82
C GLY A 11 -7.43 19.23 -11.66
N MET A 12 -8.07 18.79 -10.57
CA MET A 12 -8.37 19.65 -9.41
C MET A 12 -7.16 19.88 -8.49
N GLY A 13 -6.03 19.21 -8.72
CA GLY A 13 -4.79 19.39 -7.97
C GLY A 13 -4.04 18.08 -7.70
N LEU A 14 -3.31 18.04 -6.59
CA LEU A 14 -2.50 16.89 -6.14
C LEU A 14 -3.21 16.10 -5.03
N GLY A 15 -2.91 14.81 -4.94
CA GLY A 15 -3.48 13.92 -3.93
C GLY A 15 -2.40 13.11 -3.22
N PHE A 16 -2.61 12.85 -1.94
CA PHE A 16 -1.78 11.93 -1.15
C PHE A 16 -2.56 10.66 -0.86
N LEU A 17 -2.13 9.54 -1.45
CA LEU A 17 -2.86 8.28 -1.47
C LEU A 17 -1.91 7.10 -1.22
N SER A 18 -2.48 5.99 -0.76
CA SER A 18 -1.74 4.73 -0.69
C SER A 18 -1.48 4.20 -2.10
N LEU A 19 -0.22 3.84 -2.36
CA LEU A 19 0.22 3.20 -3.61
C LEU A 19 -0.61 1.94 -3.93
N HIS A 20 -1.04 1.23 -2.90
CA HIS A 20 -1.85 0.02 -2.99
C HIS A 20 -3.26 0.24 -3.58
N THR A 21 -3.63 1.50 -3.87
CA THR A 21 -4.98 1.85 -4.38
C THR A 21 -4.98 2.52 -5.75
N ILE A 22 -3.80 2.75 -6.33
CA ILE A 22 -3.63 3.49 -7.60
C ILE A 22 -2.86 2.69 -8.68
N GLY A 23 -2.58 1.40 -8.46
CA GLY A 23 -1.74 0.62 -9.38
C GLY A 23 -2.27 0.55 -10.81
N LEU A 24 -3.58 0.39 -10.99
CA LEU A 24 -4.21 0.34 -12.32
C LEU A 24 -4.11 1.68 -13.05
N GLU A 25 -4.29 2.80 -12.33
CA GLU A 25 -4.19 4.13 -12.90
C GLU A 25 -2.75 4.46 -13.30
N LEU A 26 -1.76 3.98 -12.55
CA LEU A 26 -0.35 4.10 -12.91
C LEU A 26 -0.01 3.26 -14.16
N ASP A 27 -0.47 2.01 -14.22
CA ASP A 27 -0.27 1.13 -15.38
C ASP A 27 -0.86 1.73 -16.67
N ASN A 28 -2.03 2.38 -16.57
CA ASN A 28 -2.72 3.01 -17.70
C ASN A 28 -2.33 4.48 -17.92
N ARG A 29 -1.34 5.00 -17.18
CA ARG A 29 -0.87 6.40 -17.27
C ARG A 29 -1.96 7.45 -17.05
N LEU A 30 -2.98 7.12 -16.26
CA LEU A 30 -4.04 8.03 -15.84
C LEU A 30 -3.61 8.91 -14.66
N LEU A 31 -2.63 8.44 -13.89
CA LEU A 31 -1.97 9.17 -12.82
C LEU A 31 -0.46 9.02 -12.93
N ALA A 32 0.27 9.94 -12.32
CA ALA A 32 1.72 9.87 -12.14
C ALA A 32 2.07 10.06 -10.67
N VAL A 33 3.12 9.38 -10.21
CA VAL A 33 3.69 9.60 -8.87
C VAL A 33 4.67 10.76 -8.97
N LEU A 34 4.54 11.73 -8.06
CA LEU A 34 5.52 12.81 -7.93
C LEU A 34 6.69 12.34 -7.06
N ASP A 35 7.90 12.57 -7.56
CA ASP A 35 9.14 12.37 -6.81
C ASP A 35 9.34 13.57 -5.87
N LEU A 36 9.23 13.33 -4.57
CA LEU A 36 9.27 14.35 -3.53
C LEU A 36 10.10 13.83 -2.36
N GLU A 37 10.88 14.72 -1.74
CA GLU A 37 11.65 14.39 -0.54
C GLU A 37 10.74 13.87 0.59
N GLY A 38 11.15 12.78 1.24
CA GLY A 38 10.36 12.12 2.29
C GLY A 38 9.20 11.24 1.78
N SER A 39 9.07 11.07 0.47
CA SER A 39 8.19 10.08 -0.17
C SER A 39 8.98 8.81 -0.52
N PRO A 40 8.37 7.61 -0.46
CA PRO A 40 7.04 7.30 0.04
C PRO A 40 7.00 7.30 1.58
N VAL A 41 5.84 7.62 2.15
CA VAL A 41 5.60 7.41 3.58
C VAL A 41 5.29 5.94 3.82
N VAL A 42 6.29 5.20 4.29
CA VAL A 42 6.17 3.77 4.61
C VAL A 42 5.32 3.60 5.87
N ARG A 43 4.35 2.67 5.80
CA ARG A 43 3.47 2.33 6.93
C ARG A 43 3.43 0.82 7.12
N ALA A 44 3.56 0.38 8.37
CA ALA A 44 3.39 -1.02 8.74
C ALA A 44 1.89 -1.39 8.80
N TRP A 45 1.52 -2.47 8.12
CA TRP A 45 0.22 -3.11 8.30
C TRP A 45 0.29 -4.07 9.46
N ASN A 46 -0.74 -4.03 10.33
CA ASN A 46 -0.77 -4.82 11.55
C ASN A 46 -2.00 -5.71 11.56
N VAL A 47 -1.82 -6.97 11.96
CA VAL A 47 -2.93 -7.88 12.28
C VAL A 47 -3.11 -7.88 13.79
N VAL A 48 -4.28 -7.44 14.26
CA VAL A 48 -4.56 -7.27 15.68
C VAL A 48 -5.77 -8.10 16.11
N HIS A 49 -5.70 -8.68 17.31
CA HIS A 49 -6.83 -9.32 17.97
C HIS A 49 -6.82 -9.02 19.48
N THR A 50 -7.97 -9.12 20.13
CA THR A 50 -8.05 -8.92 21.59
C THR A 50 -7.40 -10.10 22.32
N LEU A 51 -6.53 -9.82 23.31
CA LEU A 51 -5.85 -10.85 24.09
C LEU A 51 -6.80 -11.79 24.85
N SER A 52 -7.96 -11.29 25.29
CA SER A 52 -8.97 -12.08 26.01
C SER A 52 -9.81 -12.99 25.12
N LYS A 53 -9.64 -12.94 23.79
CA LYS A 53 -10.41 -13.76 22.84
C LYS A 53 -9.54 -14.87 22.27
N LEU A 54 -10.05 -16.09 22.37
CA LEU A 54 -9.52 -17.23 21.62
C LEU A 54 -9.92 -17.08 20.14
N LEU A 55 -8.95 -17.20 19.25
CA LEU A 55 -9.21 -17.25 17.82
C LEU A 55 -9.86 -18.59 17.47
N SER A 56 -10.86 -18.56 16.59
CA SER A 56 -11.34 -19.78 15.96
C SER A 56 -10.23 -20.36 15.05
N PRO A 57 -10.26 -21.66 14.72
CA PRO A 57 -9.27 -22.25 13.83
C PRO A 57 -9.15 -21.51 12.48
N ALA A 58 -10.27 -21.05 11.92
CA ALA A 58 -10.27 -20.27 10.68
C ALA A 58 -9.61 -18.88 10.85
N ALA A 59 -9.85 -18.20 11.97
CA ALA A 59 -9.25 -16.90 12.24
C ALA A 59 -7.75 -17.01 12.50
N GLU A 60 -7.31 -18.07 13.17
CA GLU A 60 -5.89 -18.36 13.37
C GLU A 60 -5.19 -18.69 12.05
N ALA A 61 -5.79 -19.54 11.20
CA ALA A 61 -5.27 -19.83 9.88
C ALA A 61 -5.13 -18.56 9.01
N LEU A 62 -6.11 -17.67 9.04
CA LEU A 62 -6.03 -16.38 8.34
C LEU A 62 -4.90 -15.50 8.90
N ARG A 63 -4.74 -15.46 10.23
CA ARG A 63 -3.67 -14.70 10.88
C ARG A 63 -2.30 -15.18 10.40
N TYR A 64 -2.05 -16.49 10.41
CA TYR A 64 -0.79 -17.06 9.89
C TYR A 64 -0.62 -16.77 8.41
N TYR A 65 -1.66 -16.98 7.60
CA TYR A 65 -1.60 -16.69 6.18
C TYR A 65 -1.18 -15.24 5.89
N ILE A 66 -1.78 -14.25 6.57
CA ILE A 66 -1.41 -12.84 6.38
C ILE A 66 0.03 -12.58 6.82
N LEU A 67 0.46 -13.14 7.94
CA LEU A 67 1.83 -12.94 8.45
C LEU A 67 2.89 -13.58 7.53
N GLU A 68 2.59 -14.74 6.94
CA GLU A 68 3.53 -15.47 6.09
C GLU A 68 3.53 -14.97 4.64
N ARG A 69 2.39 -14.52 4.11
CA ARG A 69 2.23 -14.19 2.69
C ARG A 69 2.02 -12.71 2.42
N GLY A 70 1.66 -11.92 3.43
CA GLY A 70 1.23 -10.54 3.26
C GLY A 70 2.31 -9.64 2.65
N GLU A 71 3.54 -9.72 3.16
CA GLU A 71 4.66 -8.92 2.64
C GLU A 71 4.96 -9.26 1.17
N GLN A 72 5.11 -10.54 0.86
CA GLN A 72 5.38 -10.99 -0.50
C GLN A 72 4.24 -10.62 -1.46
N PHE A 73 2.98 -10.77 -1.03
CA PHE A 73 1.84 -10.34 -1.83
C PHE A 73 1.89 -8.84 -2.16
N LEU A 74 2.22 -7.99 -1.18
CA LEU A 74 2.34 -6.55 -1.41
C LEU A 74 3.52 -6.21 -2.34
N ALA A 75 4.65 -6.90 -2.19
CA ALA A 75 5.82 -6.74 -3.04
C ALA A 75 5.51 -7.14 -4.50
N ASP A 76 4.89 -8.29 -4.72
CA ASP A 76 4.56 -8.80 -6.04
C ASP A 76 3.55 -7.91 -6.75
N GLN A 77 2.52 -7.44 -6.03
CA GLN A 77 1.44 -6.67 -6.63
C GLN A 77 1.80 -5.18 -6.83
N PHE A 78 2.54 -4.57 -5.91
CA PHE A 78 2.76 -3.13 -5.89
C PHE A 78 4.22 -2.69 -5.95
N GLY A 79 5.18 -3.61 -5.79
CA GLY A 79 6.61 -3.31 -5.77
C GLY A 79 7.09 -2.59 -7.03
N ARG A 80 6.53 -2.91 -8.21
CA ARG A 80 6.86 -2.24 -9.48
C ARG A 80 6.52 -0.75 -9.52
N HIS A 81 5.67 -0.29 -8.60
CA HIS A 81 5.23 1.11 -8.51
C HIS A 81 5.95 1.88 -7.40
N ILE A 82 6.80 1.22 -6.61
CA ILE A 82 7.60 1.88 -5.58
C ILE A 82 8.71 2.66 -6.29
N PRO A 83 8.84 3.98 -6.06
CA PRO A 83 9.88 4.77 -6.72
C PRO A 83 11.28 4.33 -6.25
N LEU A 84 12.25 4.31 -7.18
CA LEU A 84 13.57 3.71 -6.96
C LEU A 84 14.39 4.37 -5.84
N HIS A 85 14.24 5.69 -5.63
CA HIS A 85 14.91 6.40 -4.52
C HIS A 85 14.41 5.96 -3.13
N ALA A 86 13.23 5.33 -3.05
CA ALA A 86 12.69 4.80 -1.80
C ALA A 86 13.44 3.58 -1.26
N LEU A 87 14.22 2.93 -2.13
CA LEU A 87 15.05 1.77 -1.78
C LEU A 87 16.44 2.19 -1.26
N ASP A 88 16.80 3.47 -1.37
CA ASP A 88 18.05 4.07 -0.87
C ASP A 88 17.92 4.61 0.57
N LEU A 89 17.30 3.84 1.48
CA LEU A 89 17.37 4.16 2.91
C LEU A 89 18.76 3.78 3.45
N PRO A 90 19.49 4.69 4.15
CA PRO A 90 20.72 4.32 4.83
C PRO A 90 20.42 3.26 5.89
N ARG A 91 21.29 2.22 5.96
CA ARG A 91 21.25 1.17 6.98
C ARG A 91 21.44 1.72 8.39
#